data_AF-A0A4Y2ECK9-F1
#
_entry.id   AF-A0A4Y2ECK9-F1
#
_cell.length_a   1.000
_cell.length_b   1.000
_cell.length_c   1.000
_cell.angle_alpha   90.00
_cell.angle_beta   90.00
_cell.angle_gamma   90.00
#
_symmetry.space_group_name_H-M   'P 1'
#
loop_
_entity.id
_entity.type
_entity.pdbx_description
1 polymer ?
#
loop_
_entity_poly.entity_id
_entity_poly.type
_entity_poly.pdbx_seq_one_letter_code
_entity_poly.pdbx_strand_id
1 'polypeptide(L)'
;MPKRKRGITGDVASRREAIRKRERRVVETEEQRNSRLSDMAQRGQERRAEETEEQRNRRLAVMGQRSQQRRAEETEEQRNSRLAVMAQRGQRRRAEETDEQRNSRLSAMLQHARERRLNVIEGQNHHQIQTFYAARTVLYPIVEDHNCGEMDNLCLKCGGLYFRDEKNTRGIYTHCCHNGNIIEQASVYPVEMKGLMD
;
A
#
# COMPACT_ATOMS: atom_id res chain seq x y z
N MET A 1 -24.64 -30.18 -1.56
CA MET A 1 -25.82 -29.85 -0.71
C MET A 1 -27.01 -29.52 -1.61
N PRO A 2 -28.08 -30.33 -1.64
CA PRO A 2 -29.22 -30.08 -2.53
C PRO A 2 -30.09 -28.93 -2.00
N LYS A 3 -30.40 -27.95 -2.87
CA LYS A 3 -31.26 -26.81 -2.53
C LYS A 3 -32.68 -27.31 -2.26
N ARG A 4 -33.18 -27.08 -1.04
CA ARG A 4 -34.59 -27.32 -0.68
C ARG A 4 -35.49 -26.48 -1.60
N LYS A 5 -36.24 -27.13 -2.49
CA LYS A 5 -37.26 -26.48 -3.32
C LYS A 5 -38.38 -26.00 -2.40
N ARG A 6 -38.56 -24.68 -2.28
CA ARG A 6 -39.71 -24.09 -1.60
C ARG A 6 -40.96 -24.47 -2.41
N GLY A 7 -41.96 -25.07 -1.77
CA GLY A 7 -43.17 -25.55 -2.44
C GLY A 7 -44.08 -24.40 -2.86
N ILE A 8 -44.77 -24.57 -3.99
CA ILE A 8 -45.70 -23.60 -4.61
C ILE A 8 -46.78 -23.11 -3.63
N THR A 9 -47.20 -23.95 -2.69
CA THR A 9 -48.19 -23.62 -1.65
C THR A 9 -47.67 -22.61 -0.61
N GLY A 10 -46.37 -22.65 -0.29
CA GLY A 10 -45.71 -21.69 0.60
C GLY A 10 -45.64 -20.29 -0.02
N ASP A 11 -45.45 -20.22 -1.33
CA ASP A 11 -45.39 -18.96 -2.07
C ASP A 11 -46.77 -18.28 -2.17
N VAL A 12 -47.85 -19.05 -2.34
CA VAL A 12 -49.23 -18.53 -2.35
C VAL A 12 -49.64 -18.01 -0.96
N ALA A 13 -49.32 -18.74 0.12
CA ALA A 13 -49.60 -18.29 1.49
C ALA A 13 -48.82 -17.03 1.85
N SER A 14 -47.53 -16.96 1.49
CA SER A 14 -46.68 -15.78 1.69
C SER A 14 -47.20 -14.56 0.93
N ARG A 15 -47.67 -14.76 -0.32
CA ARG A 15 -48.27 -13.69 -1.12
C ARG A 15 -49.58 -13.17 -0.51
N ARG A 16 -50.46 -14.04 -0.03
CA ARG A 16 -51.69 -13.65 0.67
C ARG A 16 -51.42 -12.89 1.96
N GLU A 17 -50.37 -13.24 2.69
CA GLU A 17 -49.97 -12.51 3.90
C GLU A 17 -49.39 -11.12 3.59
N ALA A 18 -48.58 -11.00 2.53
CA ALA A 18 -48.06 -9.72 2.06
C ALA A 18 -49.17 -8.75 1.65
N ILE A 19 -50.22 -9.25 0.97
CA ILE A 19 -51.40 -8.46 0.59
C ILE A 19 -52.13 -7.96 1.84
N ARG A 20 -52.45 -8.84 2.79
CA ARG A 20 -53.11 -8.43 4.06
C ARG A 20 -52.29 -7.41 4.85
N LYS A 21 -50.97 -7.55 4.88
CA LYS A 21 -50.06 -6.57 5.51
C LYS A 21 -50.11 -5.22 4.80
N ARG A 22 -50.21 -5.20 3.46
CA ARG A 22 -50.34 -3.97 2.68
C ARG A 22 -51.68 -3.30 2.92
N GLU A 23 -52.77 -4.05 2.87
CA GLU A 23 -54.13 -3.54 3.11
C GLU A 23 -54.24 -2.92 4.50
N ARG A 24 -53.71 -3.59 5.53
CA ARG A 24 -53.65 -3.04 6.89
C ARG A 24 -52.93 -1.69 6.94
N ARG A 25 -51.80 -1.54 6.22
CA ARG A 25 -51.04 -0.29 6.17
C ARG A 25 -51.75 0.84 5.43
N VAL A 26 -52.65 0.52 4.49
CA VAL A 26 -53.41 1.53 3.74
C VAL A 26 -54.51 2.14 4.59
N VAL A 27 -55.10 1.36 5.50
CA VAL A 27 -56.18 1.82 6.40
C VAL A 27 -55.68 2.30 7.77
N GLU A 28 -54.37 2.25 8.02
CA GLU A 28 -53.77 2.76 9.27
C GLU A 28 -54.04 4.26 9.41
N THR A 29 -54.41 4.69 10.63
CA THR A 29 -54.41 6.11 10.97
C THR A 29 -52.98 6.63 11.11
N GLU A 30 -52.78 7.95 11.03
CA GLU A 30 -51.44 8.54 11.16
C GLU A 30 -50.82 8.24 12.54
N GLU A 31 -51.61 8.20 13.61
CA GLU A 31 -51.15 7.80 14.94
C GLU A 31 -50.68 6.34 14.99
N GLN A 32 -51.47 5.42 14.42
CA GLN A 32 -51.10 4.00 14.35
C GLN A 32 -49.84 3.80 13.50
N ARG A 33 -49.73 4.53 12.39
CA ARG A 33 -48.55 4.51 11.52
C ARG A 33 -47.32 5.05 12.25
N ASN A 34 -47.45 6.16 12.98
CA ASN A 34 -46.35 6.77 13.73
C ASN A 34 -45.88 5.89 14.88
N SER A 35 -46.81 5.31 15.65
CA SER A 35 -46.49 4.32 16.68
C SER A 35 -45.73 3.12 16.08
N ARG A 36 -46.25 2.53 14.98
CA ARG A 36 -45.56 1.42 14.31
C ARG A 36 -44.17 1.78 13.80
N LEU A 37 -43.98 2.98 13.24
CA LEU A 37 -42.67 3.45 12.79
C LEU A 37 -41.72 3.69 13.96
N SER A 38 -42.21 4.25 15.07
CA SER A 38 -41.46 4.43 16.31
C SER A 38 -40.97 3.09 16.86
N ASP A 39 -41.85 2.10 16.99
CA ASP A 39 -41.48 0.76 17.48
C ASP A 39 -40.46 0.05 16.59
N MET A 40 -40.51 0.28 15.27
CA MET A 40 -39.51 -0.25 14.34
C MET A 40 -38.17 0.48 14.47
N ALA A 41 -38.19 1.80 14.69
CA ALA A 41 -37.01 2.61 14.89
C ALA A 41 -36.30 2.24 16.19
N GLN A 42 -37.06 2.09 17.29
CA GLN A 42 -36.56 1.67 18.60
C GLN A 42 -35.90 0.29 18.53
N ARG A 43 -36.60 -0.73 18.02
CA ARG A 43 -36.00 -2.07 17.81
C ARG A 43 -34.78 -2.04 16.91
N GLY A 44 -34.74 -1.11 15.95
CA GLY A 44 -33.57 -0.89 15.09
C GLY A 44 -32.39 -0.24 15.82
N GLN A 45 -32.65 0.59 16.83
CA GLN A 45 -31.62 1.16 17.71
C GLN A 45 -31.09 0.10 18.68
N GLU A 46 -31.97 -0.67 19.33
CA GLU A 46 -31.60 -1.76 20.24
C GLU A 46 -30.69 -2.77 19.54
N ARG A 47 -31.08 -3.28 18.36
CA ARG A 47 -30.23 -4.18 17.57
C ARG A 47 -28.87 -3.57 17.21
N ARG A 48 -28.79 -2.26 16.98
CA ARG A 48 -27.53 -1.58 16.66
C ARG A 48 -26.65 -1.33 17.89
N ALA A 49 -27.25 -1.19 19.07
CA ALA A 49 -26.52 -1.07 20.32
C ALA A 49 -25.88 -2.40 20.73
N GLU A 50 -26.51 -3.53 20.37
CA GLU A 50 -26.04 -4.89 20.65
C GLU A 50 -25.09 -5.44 19.56
N GLU A 51 -24.85 -4.71 18.48
CA GLU A 51 -23.95 -5.16 17.40
C GLU A 51 -22.51 -5.29 17.89
N THR A 52 -21.87 -6.42 17.56
CA THR A 52 -20.41 -6.53 17.70
C THR A 52 -19.70 -5.66 16.67
N GLU A 53 -18.44 -5.30 16.90
CA GLU A 53 -17.67 -4.49 15.96
C GLU A 53 -17.54 -5.16 14.59
N GLU A 54 -17.42 -6.48 14.53
CA GLU A 54 -17.44 -7.24 13.27
C GLU A 54 -18.78 -7.13 12.53
N GLN A 55 -19.90 -7.27 13.24
CA GLN A 55 -21.23 -7.15 12.67
C GLN A 55 -21.48 -5.73 12.16
N ARG A 56 -21.06 -4.73 12.94
CA ARG A 56 -21.12 -3.31 12.58
C ARG A 56 -20.30 -3.03 11.33
N ASN A 57 -19.06 -3.52 11.26
CA ASN A 57 -18.19 -3.33 10.09
C ASN A 57 -18.73 -4.04 8.86
N ARG A 58 -19.26 -5.26 9.00
CA ARG A 58 -19.94 -5.96 7.90
C ARG A 58 -21.15 -5.19 7.39
N ARG A 59 -21.99 -4.66 8.30
CA ARG A 59 -23.16 -3.84 7.95
C ARG A 59 -22.74 -2.55 7.24
N LEU A 60 -21.73 -1.84 7.75
CA LEU A 60 -21.20 -0.62 7.13
C LEU A 60 -20.61 -0.90 5.74
N ALA A 61 -19.89 -2.00 5.57
CA ALA A 61 -19.34 -2.43 4.29
C ALA A 61 -20.45 -2.69 3.25
N VAL A 62 -21.49 -3.46 3.62
CA VAL A 62 -22.64 -3.72 2.72
C VAL A 62 -23.38 -2.43 2.37
N MET A 63 -23.57 -1.51 3.32
CA MET A 63 -24.19 -0.21 3.05
C MET A 63 -23.32 0.65 2.11
N GLY A 64 -22.00 0.62 2.30
CA GLY A 64 -21.02 1.28 1.43
C GLY A 64 -21.09 0.76 0.00
N GLN A 65 -21.06 -0.55 -0.18
CA GLN A 65 -21.18 -1.20 -1.49
C GLN A 65 -22.49 -0.84 -2.20
N ARG A 66 -23.63 -0.95 -1.51
CA ARG A 66 -24.94 -0.57 -2.09
C ARG A 66 -25.00 0.91 -2.45
N SER A 67 -24.34 1.78 -1.68
CA SER A 67 -24.26 3.22 -1.97
C SER A 67 -23.42 3.48 -3.23
N GLN A 68 -22.30 2.78 -3.38
CA GLN A 68 -21.47 2.83 -4.59
C GLN A 68 -22.23 2.35 -5.82
N GLN A 69 -22.94 1.22 -5.72
CA GLN A 69 -23.79 0.70 -6.81
C GLN A 69 -24.84 1.73 -7.24
N ARG A 70 -25.59 2.30 -6.28
CA ARG A 70 -26.56 3.35 -6.59
C ARG A 70 -25.94 4.57 -7.26
N ARG A 71 -24.74 5.00 -6.82
CA ARG A 71 -24.03 6.12 -7.44
C ARG A 71 -23.52 5.81 -8.84
N ALA A 72 -23.17 4.57 -9.13
CA ALA A 72 -22.75 4.14 -10.46
C ALA A 72 -23.93 4.11 -11.45
N GLU A 73 -25.15 3.89 -10.95
CA GLU A 73 -26.40 3.88 -11.72
C GLU A 73 -27.09 5.26 -11.80
N GLU A 74 -26.53 6.32 -11.17
CA GLU A 74 -27.11 7.67 -11.21
C GLU A 74 -27.08 8.25 -12.63
N THR A 75 -28.19 8.85 -13.05
CA THR A 75 -28.19 9.72 -14.22
C THR A 75 -27.45 11.02 -13.92
N GLU A 76 -26.99 11.73 -14.96
CA GLU A 76 -26.29 13.00 -14.78
C GLU A 76 -27.17 14.05 -14.08
N GLU A 77 -28.48 14.08 -14.33
CA GLU A 77 -29.43 14.94 -13.61
C GLU A 77 -29.53 14.58 -12.11
N GLN A 78 -29.64 13.29 -11.79
CA GLN A 78 -29.68 12.82 -10.40
C GLN A 78 -28.37 13.14 -9.67
N ARG A 79 -27.23 12.96 -10.34
CA ARG A 79 -25.91 13.30 -9.83
C ARG A 79 -25.79 14.79 -9.54
N ASN A 80 -26.20 15.65 -10.49
CA ASN A 80 -26.15 17.10 -10.33
C ASN A 80 -27.09 17.59 -9.23
N SER A 81 -28.31 17.06 -9.16
CA SER A 81 -29.25 17.34 -8.06
C SER A 81 -28.66 16.95 -6.70
N ARG A 82 -28.08 15.75 -6.58
CA ARG A 82 -27.41 15.30 -5.35
C ARG A 82 -26.24 16.21 -4.97
N LEU A 83 -25.38 16.59 -5.92
CA LEU A 83 -24.27 17.51 -5.67
C LEU A 83 -24.76 18.89 -5.22
N ALA A 84 -25.81 19.41 -5.84
CA ALA A 84 -26.41 20.70 -5.46
C ALA A 84 -26.94 20.67 -4.02
N VAL A 85 -27.68 19.62 -3.63
CA VAL A 85 -28.17 19.44 -2.26
C VAL A 85 -27.02 19.33 -1.25
N MET A 86 -25.95 18.59 -1.60
CA MET A 86 -24.76 18.50 -0.72
C MET A 86 -24.04 19.85 -0.58
N ALA A 87 -23.92 20.62 -1.66
CA ALA A 87 -23.32 21.95 -1.65
C ALA A 87 -24.12 22.92 -0.78
N GLN A 88 -25.46 22.96 -0.94
CA GLN A 88 -26.35 23.78 -0.12
C GLN A 88 -26.25 23.40 1.37
N ARG A 89 -26.28 22.11 1.69
CA ARG A 89 -26.11 21.65 3.08
C ARG A 89 -24.72 22.01 3.63
N GLY A 90 -23.69 22.00 2.79
CA GLY A 90 -22.35 22.44 3.16
C GLY A 90 -22.26 23.94 3.41
N GLN A 91 -22.97 24.77 2.63
CA GLN A 91 -23.07 26.20 2.85
C GLN A 91 -23.83 26.51 4.14
N ARG A 92 -24.98 25.88 4.35
CA ARG A 92 -25.78 26.05 5.57
C ARG A 92 -24.98 25.72 6.83
N ARG A 93 -24.28 24.58 6.85
CA ARG A 93 -23.39 24.22 7.97
C ARG A 93 -22.32 25.27 8.23
N ARG A 94 -21.71 25.83 7.18
CA ARG A 94 -20.70 26.89 7.31
C ARG A 94 -21.27 28.22 7.79
N ALA A 95 -22.52 28.53 7.47
CA ALA A 95 -23.20 29.73 7.96
C ALA A 95 -23.59 29.61 9.44
N GLU A 96 -23.82 28.38 9.91
CA GLU A 96 -24.15 28.06 11.31
C GLU A 96 -22.90 27.72 12.17
N GLU A 97 -21.68 27.83 11.62
CA GLU A 97 -20.42 27.56 12.34
C GLU A 97 -20.13 28.63 13.40
N THR A 98 -19.66 28.21 14.59
CA THR A 98 -19.03 29.14 15.55
C THR A 98 -17.63 29.53 15.09
N ASP A 99 -17.08 30.61 15.65
CA ASP A 99 -15.72 31.05 15.30
C ASP A 99 -14.66 30.00 15.65
N GLU A 100 -14.80 29.26 16.76
CA GLU A 100 -13.89 28.17 17.11
C GLU A 100 -13.96 27.01 16.11
N GLN A 101 -15.17 26.65 15.67
CA GLN A 101 -15.37 25.61 14.66
C GLN A 101 -14.77 26.03 13.31
N ARG A 102 -14.99 27.29 12.92
CA ARG A 102 -14.41 27.89 11.72
C ARG A 102 -12.89 27.88 11.76
N ASN A 103 -12.28 28.31 12.87
CA ASN A 103 -10.83 28.33 13.06
C ASN A 103 -10.24 26.92 13.05
N SER A 104 -10.89 25.96 13.71
CA SER A 104 -10.48 24.55 13.70
C SER A 104 -10.51 23.97 12.29
N ARG A 105 -11.58 24.23 11.51
CA ARG A 105 -11.69 23.79 10.11
C ARG A 105 -10.62 24.41 9.22
N LEU A 106 -10.33 25.71 9.37
CA LEU A 106 -9.29 26.39 8.59
C LEU A 106 -7.89 25.88 8.95
N SER A 107 -7.62 25.63 10.23
CA SER A 107 -6.36 25.03 10.68
C SER A 107 -6.15 23.64 10.08
N ALA A 108 -7.16 22.77 10.14
CA ALA A 108 -7.11 21.44 9.53
C ALA A 108 -6.88 21.51 8.00
N MET A 109 -7.51 22.45 7.31
CA MET A 109 -7.28 22.66 5.87
C MET A 109 -5.83 23.06 5.55
N LEU A 110 -5.25 23.94 6.37
CA LEU A 110 -3.85 24.34 6.22
C LEU A 110 -2.89 23.18 6.50
N GLN A 111 -3.15 22.36 7.52
CA GLN A 111 -2.35 21.16 7.79
C GLN A 111 -2.41 20.18 6.62
N HIS A 112 -3.61 19.86 6.12
CA HIS A 112 -3.74 18.99 4.96
C HIS A 112 -3.04 19.55 3.71
N ALA A 113 -3.08 20.87 3.51
CA ALA A 113 -2.34 21.50 2.41
C ALA A 113 -0.82 21.35 2.56
N ARG A 114 -0.30 21.47 3.80
CA ARG A 114 1.12 21.22 4.12
C ARG A 114 1.50 19.77 3.90
N GLU A 115 0.74 18.83 4.44
CA GLU A 115 0.95 17.38 4.26
C GLU A 115 0.97 16.99 2.78
N ARG A 116 0.04 17.49 1.97
CA ARG A 116 0.05 17.21 0.53
C ARG A 116 1.32 17.72 -0.16
N ARG A 117 1.82 18.90 0.23
CA ARG A 117 3.08 19.42 -0.33
C ARG A 117 4.26 18.55 0.07
N LEU A 118 4.33 18.13 1.33
CA LEU A 118 5.37 17.22 1.82
C LEU A 118 5.35 15.89 1.07
N ASN A 119 4.18 15.27 0.93
CA ASN A 119 4.05 13.99 0.20
C ASN A 119 4.49 14.09 -1.26
N VAL A 120 4.25 15.24 -1.93
CA VAL A 120 4.75 15.47 -3.29
C VAL A 120 6.26 15.55 -3.31
N ILE A 121 6.87 16.28 -2.37
CA ILE A 121 8.32 16.41 -2.26
C ILE A 121 8.96 15.05 -1.94
N GLU A 122 8.40 14.31 -1.00
CA GLU A 122 8.86 12.96 -0.64
C GLU A 122 8.76 12.00 -1.83
N GLY A 123 7.65 12.04 -2.57
CA GLY A 123 7.49 11.25 -3.79
C GLY A 123 8.52 11.61 -4.86
N GLN A 124 8.81 12.90 -5.05
CA GLN A 124 9.85 13.37 -5.97
C GLN A 124 11.24 12.91 -5.53
N ASN A 125 11.57 13.03 -4.25
CA ASN A 125 12.84 12.57 -3.69
C ASN A 125 12.98 11.04 -3.85
N HIS A 126 11.92 10.28 -3.58
CA HIS A 126 11.92 8.84 -3.78
C HIS A 126 12.20 8.46 -5.24
N HIS A 127 11.56 9.14 -6.18
CA HIS A 127 11.81 8.94 -7.61
C HIS A 127 13.26 9.31 -8.00
N GLN A 128 13.77 10.45 -7.54
CA GLN A 128 15.16 10.86 -7.80
C GLN A 128 16.17 9.84 -7.27
N ILE A 129 15.98 9.36 -6.05
CA ILE A 129 16.83 8.32 -5.44
C ILE A 129 16.75 7.02 -6.27
N GLN A 130 15.56 6.57 -6.65
CA GLN A 130 15.40 5.40 -7.52
C GLN A 130 16.13 5.57 -8.87
N THR A 131 15.99 6.73 -9.51
CA THR A 131 16.70 7.02 -10.78
C THR A 131 18.21 7.03 -10.61
N PHE A 132 18.73 7.54 -9.49
CA PHE A 132 20.17 7.52 -9.19
C PHE A 132 20.69 6.09 -9.05
N TYR A 133 20.01 5.23 -8.29
CA TYR A 133 20.43 3.83 -8.13
C TYR A 133 20.33 3.04 -9.43
N ALA A 134 19.29 3.26 -10.24
CA ALA A 134 19.17 2.66 -11.56
C ALA A 134 20.30 3.10 -12.50
N ALA A 135 20.63 4.40 -12.55
CA ALA A 135 21.75 4.90 -13.34
C ALA A 135 23.10 4.34 -12.87
N ARG A 136 23.30 4.22 -11.54
CA ARG A 136 24.50 3.62 -10.96
C ARG A 136 24.68 2.17 -11.38
N THR A 137 23.62 1.36 -11.40
CA THR A 137 23.72 -0.04 -11.86
C THR A 137 24.09 -0.17 -13.34
N VAL A 138 23.77 0.84 -14.17
CA VAL A 138 24.16 0.87 -15.58
C VAL A 138 25.62 1.33 -15.75
N LEU A 139 26.04 2.33 -14.97
CA LEU A 139 27.38 2.93 -15.09
C LEU A 139 28.48 2.04 -14.46
N TYR A 140 28.17 1.38 -13.35
CA TYR A 140 29.03 0.42 -12.68
C TYR A 140 28.22 -0.87 -12.48
N PRO A 141 28.12 -1.73 -13.51
CA PRO A 141 27.54 -3.05 -13.29
C PRO A 141 28.28 -3.72 -12.15
N ILE A 142 27.54 -4.45 -11.30
CA ILE A 142 28.15 -5.29 -10.27
C ILE A 142 29.09 -6.23 -11.01
N VAL A 143 30.39 -5.93 -10.97
CA VAL A 143 31.41 -6.83 -11.49
C VAL A 143 31.32 -8.03 -10.57
N GLU A 144 30.99 -9.20 -11.12
CA GLU A 144 31.10 -10.44 -10.36
C GLU A 144 32.52 -10.50 -9.82
N ASP A 145 32.67 -10.48 -8.49
CA ASP A 145 33.97 -10.59 -7.85
C ASP A 145 34.65 -11.84 -8.41
N HIS A 146 35.66 -11.65 -9.27
CA HIS A 146 36.38 -12.76 -9.86
C HIS A 146 37.28 -13.33 -8.76
N ASN A 147 36.77 -14.34 -8.06
CA ASN A 147 37.51 -15.01 -7.01
C ASN A 147 38.63 -15.85 -7.66
N CYS A 148 39.83 -15.27 -7.74
CA CYS A 148 41.04 -15.93 -8.25
C CYS A 148 41.60 -17.03 -7.30
N GLY A 149 40.89 -17.36 -6.21
CA GLY A 149 41.27 -18.35 -5.22
C GLY A 149 42.33 -17.86 -4.22
N GLU A 150 42.85 -18.78 -3.41
CA GLU A 150 43.98 -18.48 -2.51
C GLU A 150 45.29 -18.33 -3.28
N MET A 151 46.14 -17.37 -2.87
CA MET A 151 47.44 -17.08 -3.49
C MET A 151 48.53 -17.99 -2.90
N ASP A 152 48.35 -19.31 -3.05
CA ASP A 152 49.15 -20.33 -2.37
C ASP A 152 50.23 -20.96 -3.27
N ASN A 153 50.28 -20.60 -4.55
CA ASN A 153 51.17 -21.28 -5.49
C ASN A 153 52.53 -20.60 -5.57
N LEU A 154 53.57 -21.31 -5.11
CA LEU A 154 54.94 -20.81 -5.09
C LEU A 154 55.66 -21.01 -6.45
N CYS A 155 56.25 -19.94 -6.98
CA CYS A 155 57.22 -20.03 -8.07
C CYS A 155 58.55 -20.53 -7.50
N LEU A 156 58.90 -21.81 -7.75
CA LEU A 156 60.10 -22.46 -7.19
C LEU A 156 61.44 -21.78 -7.53
N LYS A 157 61.44 -20.81 -8.45
CA LYS A 157 62.63 -20.11 -8.92
C LYS A 157 62.92 -18.80 -8.17
N CYS A 158 61.89 -18.08 -7.71
CA CYS A 158 62.05 -16.80 -7.00
C CYS A 158 61.29 -16.73 -5.67
N GLY A 159 60.51 -17.75 -5.33
CA GLY A 159 59.71 -17.78 -4.10
C GLY A 159 58.44 -16.91 -4.14
N GLY A 160 58.11 -16.28 -5.27
CA GLY A 160 56.88 -15.48 -5.40
C GLY A 160 55.61 -16.35 -5.33
N LEU A 161 54.56 -15.82 -4.71
CA LEU A 161 53.24 -16.46 -4.62
C LEU A 161 52.33 -15.98 -5.75
N TYR A 162 51.54 -16.90 -6.31
CA TYR A 162 50.64 -16.67 -7.44
C TYR A 162 49.27 -17.29 -7.20
N PHE A 163 48.24 -16.70 -7.81
CA PHE A 163 46.90 -17.28 -7.86
C PHE A 163 46.89 -18.48 -8.83
N ARG A 164 46.03 -19.47 -8.57
CA ARG A 164 45.97 -20.70 -9.38
C ARG A 164 45.71 -20.43 -10.86
N ASP A 165 44.86 -19.45 -11.14
CA ASP A 165 44.34 -19.16 -12.48
C ASP A 165 45.23 -18.21 -13.30
N GLU A 166 46.37 -17.76 -12.75
CA GLU A 166 47.37 -16.93 -13.46
C GLU A 166 48.32 -17.77 -14.35
N LYS A 167 48.18 -19.10 -14.37
CA LYS A 167 48.94 -19.99 -15.24
C LYS A 167 48.37 -19.97 -16.66
N ASN A 168 49.23 -19.87 -17.67
CA ASN A 168 48.83 -20.15 -19.04
C ASN A 168 48.53 -21.66 -19.24
N THR A 169 47.98 -22.03 -20.41
CA THR A 169 47.67 -23.42 -20.79
C THR A 169 48.86 -24.39 -20.76
N ARG A 170 50.09 -23.88 -20.61
CA ARG A 170 51.34 -24.64 -20.48
C ARG A 170 51.81 -24.76 -19.03
N GLY A 171 51.02 -24.27 -18.06
CA GLY A 171 51.31 -24.34 -16.63
C GLY A 171 52.35 -23.32 -16.14
N ILE A 172 52.66 -22.29 -16.94
CA ILE A 172 53.72 -21.30 -16.66
C ILE A 172 53.08 -19.95 -16.33
N TYR A 173 53.58 -19.30 -15.27
CA TYR A 173 53.20 -17.93 -14.91
C TYR A 173 53.87 -16.93 -15.85
N THR A 174 53.06 -16.16 -16.56
CA THR A 174 53.52 -15.22 -17.60
C THR A 174 54.31 -14.04 -17.04
N HIS A 175 54.12 -13.70 -15.76
CA HIS A 175 54.77 -12.58 -15.06
C HIS A 175 55.79 -12.99 -13.98
N CYS A 176 56.19 -14.27 -13.86
CA CYS A 176 57.32 -14.69 -13.01
C CYS A 176 58.67 -14.47 -13.73
N CYS A 177 59.80 -14.74 -13.05
CA CYS A 177 61.20 -14.40 -13.40
C CYS A 177 61.77 -14.91 -14.74
N HIS A 178 60.92 -15.29 -15.70
CA HIS A 178 61.24 -15.31 -17.14
C HIS A 178 59.90 -15.35 -17.93
N ASN A 179 59.20 -14.24 -18.18
CA ASN A 179 59.70 -12.96 -18.68
C ASN A 179 58.89 -11.75 -18.17
N GLY A 180 58.97 -11.51 -16.87
CA GLY A 180 58.98 -10.16 -16.28
C GLY A 180 60.28 -9.97 -15.51
N ASN A 181 61.38 -9.71 -16.23
CA ASN A 181 62.75 -9.69 -15.69
C ASN A 181 62.93 -8.69 -14.52
N ILE A 182 62.78 -9.17 -13.29
CA ILE A 182 63.31 -8.51 -12.09
C ILE A 182 64.69 -9.10 -11.84
N ILE A 183 65.73 -8.30 -12.03
CA ILE A 183 67.06 -8.58 -11.53
C ILE A 183 67.03 -8.19 -10.07
N GLU A 184 67.13 -9.17 -9.17
CA GLU A 184 67.27 -8.91 -7.74
C GLU A 184 68.62 -8.22 -7.49
N GLN A 185 68.62 -6.88 -7.42
CA GLN A 185 69.68 -6.18 -6.71
C GLN A 185 69.27 -6.19 -5.24
N ALA A 186 70.00 -6.96 -4.43
CA ALA A 186 69.87 -6.93 -2.99
C ALA A 186 70.01 -5.47 -2.50
N SER A 187 69.11 -5.04 -1.61
CA SER A 187 68.93 -3.67 -1.07
C SER A 187 68.26 -2.72 -2.08
N VAL A 188 67.06 -2.17 -1.84
CA VAL A 188 66.65 -1.35 -0.71
C VAL A 188 65.13 -1.47 -0.54
N TYR A 189 64.65 -2.10 0.54
CA TYR A 189 63.28 -1.84 1.01
C TYR A 189 63.33 -0.67 2.01
N PRO A 190 62.47 0.35 1.87
CA PRO A 190 62.40 1.42 2.86
C PRO A 190 61.98 0.82 4.22
N VAL A 191 62.69 1.25 5.27
CA VAL A 191 62.56 0.76 6.66
C VAL A 191 61.12 0.84 7.18
N GLU A 192 60.32 1.73 6.60
CA GLU A 192 58.92 2.00 6.95
C GLU A 192 57.98 0.79 6.73
N MET A 193 58.37 -0.17 5.88
CA MET A 193 57.56 -1.37 5.61
C MET A 193 57.84 -2.55 6.56
N LYS A 194 58.77 -2.42 7.52
CA LYS A 194 59.02 -3.47 8.52
C LYS A 194 57.97 -3.55 9.64
N GLY A 195 57.15 -2.53 9.83
CA GLY A 195 56.16 -2.46 10.92
C GLY A 195 54.80 -3.12 10.62
N LEU A 196 54.63 -3.77 9.47
CA LEU A 196 53.36 -4.39 9.04
C LEU A 196 53.40 -5.93 9.09
N MET A 197 54.44 -6.52 9.68
CA MET A 197 54.65 -7.97 9.76
C MET A 197 54.77 -8.49 11.21
N ASP A 198 54.16 -7.80 12.18
CA ASP A 198 53.89 -8.31 13.53
C ASP A 198 52.39 -8.18 13.86
#